data_AF-A0A9P1BU43-F1
#
_entry.id   AF-A0A9P1BU43-F1
#
_cell.length_a   1.000
_cell.length_b   1.000
_cell.length_c   1.000
_cell.angle_alpha   90.00
_cell.angle_beta   90.00
_cell.angle_gamma   90.00
#
_symmetry.space_group_name_H-M   'P 1'
#
loop_
_entity.id
_entity.type
_entity.pdbx_description
1 polymer ?
#
loop_
_entity_poly.entity_id
_entity_poly.type
_entity_poly.pdbx_seq_one_letter_code
_entity_poly.pdbx_strand_id
1 'polypeptide(L)'
;MVVAELLRWRAPASLMLLLVALSQNPVLVAPPALVPNDFVEIFSGDAAVTLACWDRGMVGSCHDIAYTSLMDLTTTHGFLLVCREVWNTKPGGMCLIGICCNSFTRMSSHTAGRDCFNSFLGNQGYSFVATGNLLCSRVELILWICLARSIRFVVEQPEGSSLPNHPRMQEIFACAVVTWPSFILKQILTP
;
A
#
# COMPACT_ATOMS: atom_id res chain seq x y z
N MET A 1 15.72 -2.33 -14.53
CA MET A 1 15.35 -0.91 -14.27
C MET A 1 14.81 -0.65 -12.86
N VAL A 2 14.16 -1.60 -12.17
CA VAL A 2 13.58 -1.41 -10.81
C VAL A 2 14.63 -1.02 -9.74
N VAL A 3 15.77 -1.72 -9.70
CA VAL A 3 16.83 -1.44 -8.69
C VAL A 3 17.44 -0.04 -8.87
N ALA A 4 17.59 0.42 -10.10
CA ALA A 4 18.10 1.77 -10.39
C ALA A 4 17.14 2.86 -9.89
N GLU A 5 15.83 2.66 -10.06
CA GLU A 5 14.81 3.57 -9.49
C GLU A 5 14.84 3.57 -7.96
N LEU A 6 14.94 2.40 -7.31
CA LEU A 6 15.07 2.34 -5.85
C LEU A 6 16.32 3.06 -5.34
N LEU A 7 17.45 2.93 -6.05
CA LEU A 7 18.68 3.65 -5.72
C LEU A 7 18.50 5.16 -5.89
N ARG A 8 17.81 5.60 -6.96
CA ARG A 8 17.44 7.01 -7.18
C ARG A 8 16.66 7.57 -6.00
N TRP A 9 15.74 6.78 -5.45
CA TRP A 9 14.94 7.18 -4.30
C TRP A 9 15.58 6.93 -2.94
N ARG A 10 16.82 6.44 -2.88
CA ARG A 10 17.52 6.09 -1.62
C ARG A 10 16.72 5.13 -0.73
N ALA A 11 16.01 4.18 -1.35
CA ALA A 11 15.24 3.17 -0.63
C ALA A 11 16.15 2.32 0.30
N PRO A 12 15.62 1.77 1.41
CA PRO A 12 16.36 0.87 2.28
C PRO A 12 16.95 -0.35 1.54
N ALA A 13 18.18 -0.75 1.89
CA ALA A 13 18.85 -1.89 1.24
C ALA A 13 18.09 -3.21 1.41
N SER A 14 17.43 -3.42 2.56
CA SER A 14 16.59 -4.60 2.82
C SER A 14 15.39 -4.69 1.87
N LEU A 15 14.79 -3.54 1.52
CA LEU A 15 13.72 -3.45 0.54
C LEU A 15 14.24 -3.72 -0.88
N MET A 16 15.42 -3.20 -1.24
CA MET A 16 16.05 -3.51 -2.53
C MET A 16 16.30 -5.01 -2.67
N LEU A 17 16.81 -5.65 -1.61
CA LEU A 17 17.02 -7.10 -1.57
C LEU A 17 15.70 -7.87 -1.66
N LEU A 18 14.67 -7.45 -0.93
CA LEU A 18 13.33 -8.04 -1.03
C LEU A 18 12.82 -7.95 -2.47
N LEU A 19 12.91 -6.79 -3.12
CA LEU A 19 12.42 -6.60 -4.48
C LEU A 19 13.24 -7.37 -5.52
N VAL A 20 14.56 -7.46 -5.35
CA VAL A 20 15.40 -8.34 -6.18
C VAL A 20 14.98 -9.79 -6.00
N ALA A 21 14.82 -10.27 -4.76
CA ALA A 21 14.39 -11.63 -4.47
C ALA A 21 12.99 -11.93 -5.03
N LEU A 22 12.04 -10.99 -4.90
CA LEU A 22 10.70 -11.11 -5.48
C LEU A 22 10.77 -11.18 -7.01
N SER A 23 11.57 -10.31 -7.65
CA SER A 23 11.72 -10.27 -9.11
C SER A 23 12.42 -11.48 -9.70
N GLN A 24 13.21 -12.18 -8.89
CA GLN A 24 13.92 -13.40 -9.27
C GLN A 24 13.15 -14.67 -8.90
N ASN A 25 12.05 -14.55 -8.17
CA ASN A 25 11.27 -15.70 -7.74
C ASN A 25 10.30 -16.14 -8.85
N PRO A 26 10.53 -17.27 -9.53
CA PRO A 26 9.68 -17.72 -10.63
C PRO A 26 8.27 -18.10 -10.22
N VAL A 27 8.02 -18.32 -8.92
CA VAL A 27 6.67 -18.57 -8.36
C VAL A 27 5.88 -17.27 -8.26
N LEU A 28 6.56 -16.15 -8.02
CA LEU A 28 5.93 -14.84 -7.80
C LEU A 28 5.90 -13.98 -9.06
N VAL A 29 6.87 -14.14 -9.96
CA VAL A 29 6.80 -13.56 -11.30
C VAL A 29 5.67 -14.25 -12.05
N ALA A 30 4.62 -13.50 -12.37
CA ALA A 30 3.48 -14.04 -13.10
C ALA A 30 3.96 -14.76 -14.38
N PRO A 31 3.44 -15.97 -14.67
CA PRO A 31 3.76 -16.63 -15.92
C PRO A 31 3.34 -15.73 -17.10
N PRO A 32 4.06 -15.75 -18.23
CA PRO A 32 3.87 -14.82 -19.35
C PRO A 32 2.46 -14.81 -19.97
N ALA A 33 1.58 -15.75 -19.59
CA ALA A 33 0.18 -15.82 -20.02
C ALA A 33 -0.81 -15.05 -19.12
N LEU A 34 -0.38 -14.54 -17.95
CA LEU A 34 -1.25 -13.83 -17.03
C LEU A 34 -1.42 -12.37 -17.47
N VAL A 35 -2.66 -11.94 -17.66
CA VAL A 35 -2.99 -10.54 -17.98
C VAL A 35 -2.54 -9.66 -16.80
N PRO A 36 -1.73 -8.60 -17.04
CA PRO A 36 -1.33 -7.68 -15.98
C PRO A 36 -2.52 -6.97 -15.36
N ASN A 37 -2.45 -6.68 -14.05
CA ASN A 37 -3.50 -5.92 -13.37
C ASN A 37 -3.49 -4.46 -13.83
N ASP A 38 -4.68 -3.89 -14.05
CA ASP A 38 -4.90 -2.44 -14.21
C ASP A 38 -4.92 -1.74 -12.85
N PHE A 39 -5.45 -2.42 -11.83
CA PHE A 39 -5.51 -1.91 -10.46
C PHE A 39 -5.38 -3.03 -9.41
N VAL A 40 -4.99 -2.64 -8.20
CA VAL A 40 -5.04 -3.48 -6.99
C VAL A 40 -5.64 -2.64 -5.86
N GLU A 41 -6.65 -3.17 -5.17
CA GLU A 41 -7.27 -2.56 -4.00
C GLU A 41 -6.86 -3.33 -2.74
N ILE A 42 -6.35 -2.63 -1.73
CA ILE A 42 -5.85 -3.20 -0.46
C ILE A 42 -6.69 -2.62 0.68
N PHE A 43 -7.15 -3.48 1.59
CA PHE A 43 -8.15 -3.18 2.61
C PHE A 43 -9.49 -2.77 1.99
N SER A 44 -9.98 -3.60 1.07
CA SER A 44 -11.12 -3.25 0.22
C SER A 44 -12.47 -3.24 0.95
N GLY A 45 -12.60 -3.82 2.15
CA GLY A 45 -13.87 -3.93 2.85
C GLY A 45 -14.96 -4.60 2.00
N ASP A 46 -15.94 -3.82 1.55
CA ASP A 46 -17.03 -4.27 0.66
C ASP A 46 -16.66 -4.27 -0.85
N ALA A 47 -15.39 -4.02 -1.19
CA ALA A 47 -14.89 -3.93 -2.58
C ALA A 47 -15.61 -2.90 -3.46
N ALA A 48 -16.15 -1.82 -2.87
CA ALA A 48 -16.90 -0.81 -3.62
C ALA A 48 -16.09 -0.21 -4.79
N VAL A 49 -14.78 0.03 -4.59
CA VAL A 49 -13.94 0.58 -5.67
C VAL A 49 -13.60 -0.49 -6.70
N THR A 50 -13.29 -1.71 -6.26
CA THR A 50 -13.07 -2.84 -7.17
C THR A 50 -14.28 -3.12 -8.07
N LEU A 51 -15.49 -3.17 -7.50
CA LEU A 51 -16.72 -3.35 -8.26
C LEU A 51 -16.89 -2.24 -9.31
N ALA A 52 -16.69 -0.98 -8.93
CA ALA A 52 -16.78 0.15 -9.85
C ALA A 52 -15.70 0.14 -10.95
N CYS A 53 -14.53 -0.44 -10.69
CA CYS A 53 -13.48 -0.65 -11.67
C CYS A 53 -13.81 -1.81 -12.63
N TRP A 54 -14.34 -2.92 -12.12
CA TRP A 54 -14.81 -4.04 -12.93
C TRP A 54 -15.97 -3.64 -13.85
N ASP A 55 -16.92 -2.83 -13.38
CA ASP A 55 -18.00 -2.27 -14.20
C ASP A 55 -17.49 -1.42 -15.38
N ARG A 56 -16.28 -0.86 -15.25
CA ARG A 56 -15.58 -0.12 -16.31
C ARG A 56 -14.69 -1.00 -17.20
N GLY A 57 -14.74 -2.32 -17.03
CA GLY A 57 -13.95 -3.29 -17.79
C GLY A 57 -12.47 -3.34 -17.42
N MET A 58 -12.08 -2.79 -16.26
CA MET A 58 -10.71 -2.90 -15.77
C MET A 58 -10.46 -4.28 -15.16
N VAL A 59 -9.25 -4.80 -15.31
CA VAL A 59 -8.80 -6.05 -14.69
C VAL A 59 -8.02 -5.74 -13.43
N GLY A 60 -8.33 -6.38 -12.31
CA GLY A 60 -7.64 -6.13 -11.05
C GLY A 60 -8.12 -7.02 -9.93
N SER A 61 -7.50 -6.87 -8.75
CA SER A 61 -7.80 -7.66 -7.56
C SER A 61 -8.06 -6.78 -6.33
N CYS A 62 -8.93 -7.28 -5.44
CA CYS A 62 -9.15 -6.74 -4.11
C CYS A 62 -8.57 -7.66 -3.04
N HIS A 63 -8.05 -7.07 -1.97
CA HIS A 63 -7.42 -7.79 -0.86
C HIS A 63 -7.96 -7.28 0.46
N ASP A 64 -8.63 -8.17 1.19
CA ASP A 64 -9.11 -7.89 2.54
C ASP A 64 -9.19 -9.19 3.35
N ILE A 65 -8.92 -9.08 4.66
CA ILE A 65 -9.07 -10.19 5.61
C ILE A 65 -10.53 -10.67 5.69
N ALA A 66 -11.50 -9.80 5.37
CA ALA A 66 -12.93 -10.13 5.34
C ALA A 66 -13.27 -11.23 4.33
N TYR A 67 -12.49 -11.40 3.26
CA TYR A 67 -12.75 -12.43 2.25
C TYR A 67 -12.11 -13.77 2.59
N THR A 68 -10.89 -13.75 3.12
CA THR A 68 -10.16 -14.94 3.54
C THR A 68 -8.99 -14.58 4.44
N SER A 69 -8.68 -15.47 5.39
CA SER A 69 -7.49 -15.34 6.24
C SER A 69 -6.18 -15.37 5.46
N LEU A 70 -6.18 -15.90 4.23
CA LEU A 70 -5.00 -15.86 3.35
C LEU A 70 -4.62 -14.45 2.89
N MET A 71 -5.57 -13.51 2.96
CA MET A 71 -5.39 -12.08 2.64
C MET A 71 -5.08 -11.24 3.89
N ASP A 72 -4.82 -11.87 5.04
CA ASP A 72 -4.42 -11.15 6.25
C ASP A 72 -3.05 -10.48 6.07
N LEU A 73 -3.07 -9.17 5.86
CA LEU A 73 -1.88 -8.34 5.67
C LEU A 73 -1.04 -8.18 6.95
N THR A 74 -1.40 -8.78 8.08
CA THR A 74 -0.51 -8.91 9.26
C THR A 74 0.37 -10.17 9.19
N THR A 75 0.01 -11.16 8.36
CA THR A 75 0.77 -12.40 8.16
C THR A 75 1.75 -12.29 7.01
N THR A 76 2.90 -12.96 7.07
CA THR A 76 3.89 -12.95 5.98
C THR A 76 3.27 -13.40 4.64
N HIS A 77 2.39 -14.40 4.68
CA HIS A 77 1.71 -14.90 3.49
C HIS A 77 0.83 -13.83 2.83
N GLY A 78 -0.08 -13.20 3.60
CA GLY A 78 -0.98 -12.18 3.04
C GLY A 78 -0.22 -10.98 2.49
N PHE A 79 0.88 -10.58 3.13
CA PHE A 79 1.76 -9.53 2.61
C PHE A 79 2.44 -9.93 1.29
N LEU A 80 2.97 -11.14 1.18
CA LEU A 80 3.59 -11.62 -0.06
C LEU A 80 2.59 -11.71 -1.21
N LEU A 81 1.35 -12.12 -0.92
CA LEU A 81 0.28 -12.18 -1.90
C LEU A 81 -0.02 -10.79 -2.47
N VAL A 82 -0.14 -9.78 -1.61
CA VAL A 82 -0.33 -8.38 -2.06
C VAL A 82 0.89 -7.86 -2.81
N CYS A 83 2.12 -8.13 -2.34
CA CYS A 83 3.32 -7.74 -3.07
C CYS A 83 3.35 -8.33 -4.49
N ARG A 84 2.92 -9.59 -4.66
CA ARG A 84 2.81 -10.24 -5.97
C ARG A 84 1.80 -9.53 -6.87
N GLU A 85 0.60 -9.25 -6.36
CA GLU A 85 -0.44 -8.61 -7.17
C GLU A 85 -0.06 -7.18 -7.57
N VAL A 86 0.55 -6.42 -6.66
CA VAL A 86 1.08 -5.08 -6.96
C VAL A 86 2.23 -5.16 -7.96
N TRP A 87 3.11 -6.17 -7.86
CA TRP A 87 4.18 -6.36 -8.83
C TRP A 87 3.67 -6.71 -10.23
N ASN A 88 2.56 -7.45 -10.31
CA ASN A 88 1.89 -7.81 -11.57
C ASN A 88 1.06 -6.67 -12.18
N THR A 89 0.94 -5.53 -11.50
CA THR A 89 0.25 -4.35 -12.03
C THR A 89 1.07 -3.70 -13.15
N LYS A 90 0.40 -3.34 -14.24
CA LYS A 90 1.03 -2.67 -15.38
C LYS A 90 1.61 -1.31 -14.96
N PRO A 91 2.74 -0.86 -15.56
CA PRO A 91 3.20 0.52 -15.38
C PRO A 91 2.08 1.53 -15.67
N GLY A 92 1.88 2.49 -14.78
CA GLY A 92 0.79 3.47 -14.85
C GLY A 92 -0.57 2.97 -14.35
N GLY A 93 -0.69 1.70 -13.94
CA GLY A 93 -1.86 1.17 -13.22
C GLY A 93 -2.03 1.79 -11.83
N MET A 94 -3.05 1.34 -11.09
CA MET A 94 -3.43 1.93 -9.81
C MET A 94 -3.26 0.98 -8.62
N CYS A 95 -2.89 1.52 -7.46
CA CYS A 95 -2.86 0.84 -6.17
C CYS A 95 -3.66 1.68 -5.16
N LEU A 96 -4.82 1.16 -4.75
CA LEU A 96 -5.76 1.85 -3.87
C LEU A 96 -5.64 1.23 -2.48
N ILE A 97 -5.42 2.04 -1.44
CA ILE A 97 -5.10 1.56 -0.10
C ILE A 97 -5.98 2.26 0.94
N GLY A 98 -6.95 1.54 1.50
CA GLY A 98 -7.80 2.01 2.61
C GLY A 98 -7.32 1.51 3.97
N ILE A 99 -6.09 1.86 4.38
CA ILE A 99 -5.47 1.28 5.57
C ILE A 99 -6.32 1.49 6.85
N CYS A 100 -6.41 0.44 7.68
CA CYS A 100 -7.21 0.47 8.91
C CYS A 100 -6.91 1.71 9.77
N CYS A 101 -7.93 2.54 9.96
CA CYS A 101 -7.81 3.85 10.59
C CYS A 101 -7.98 3.82 12.12
N ASN A 102 -8.47 2.71 12.67
CA ASN A 102 -8.82 2.49 14.09
C ASN A 102 -7.78 2.95 15.12
N SER A 103 -6.47 2.88 14.82
CA SER A 103 -5.42 3.38 15.72
C SER A 103 -4.91 4.78 15.38
N PHE A 104 -5.27 5.32 14.22
CA PHE A 104 -4.74 6.58 13.68
C PHE A 104 -5.74 7.74 13.72
N THR A 105 -7.03 7.46 13.84
CA THR A 105 -8.08 8.49 13.88
C THR A 105 -7.95 9.42 15.08
N ARG A 106 -8.47 10.64 14.94
CA ARG A 106 -8.61 11.59 16.05
C ARG A 106 -9.46 11.03 17.21
N MET A 107 -10.48 10.23 16.93
CA MET A 107 -11.32 9.62 17.97
C MET A 107 -10.54 8.66 18.86
N SER A 108 -9.60 7.90 18.28
CA SER A 108 -8.72 6.99 19.03
C SER A 108 -7.51 7.67 19.66
N SER A 109 -7.27 8.97 19.45
CA SER A 109 -6.02 9.64 19.83
C SER A 109 -5.67 9.49 21.32
N HIS A 110 -6.63 9.60 22.22
CA HIS A 110 -6.41 9.44 23.66
C HIS A 110 -6.04 7.99 24.04
N THR A 111 -6.71 7.00 23.47
CA THR A 111 -6.47 5.57 23.78
C THR A 111 -5.22 5.06 23.10
N ALA A 112 -5.05 5.38 21.82
CA ALA A 112 -3.87 5.01 21.04
C ALA A 112 -2.64 5.79 21.49
N GLY A 113 -2.82 6.99 22.04
CA GLY A 113 -1.76 7.84 22.59
C GLY A 113 -0.72 8.27 21.55
N ARG A 114 -1.08 8.40 20.27
CA ARG A 114 -0.14 8.81 19.21
C ARG A 114 0.05 10.33 19.22
N ASP A 115 1.26 10.79 19.45
CA ASP A 115 1.58 12.22 19.46
C ASP A 115 3.01 12.51 19.00
N CYS A 116 3.38 13.78 18.92
CA CYS A 116 4.72 14.18 18.53
C CYS A 116 5.81 13.76 19.54
N PHE A 117 5.46 13.54 20.82
CA PHE A 117 6.42 13.15 21.86
C PHE A 117 6.82 11.67 21.75
N ASN A 118 5.98 10.83 21.14
CA ASN A 118 6.30 9.43 20.85
C ASN A 118 6.44 9.12 19.36
N SER A 119 6.73 10.14 18.55
CA SER A 119 6.89 10.01 17.09
C SER A 119 5.68 9.33 16.44
N PHE A 120 4.48 9.56 16.98
CA PHE A 120 3.22 9.01 16.52
C PHE A 120 3.15 7.47 16.52
N LEU A 121 4.04 6.77 17.25
CA LEU A 121 4.02 5.31 17.39
C LEU A 121 2.91 4.82 18.33
N GLY A 122 2.43 5.69 19.23
CA GLY A 122 1.37 5.38 20.18
C GLY A 122 1.80 4.43 21.30
N ASN A 123 0.84 4.05 22.13
CA ASN A 123 1.02 3.05 23.17
C ASN A 123 0.97 1.63 22.57
N GLN A 124 2.15 1.09 22.27
CA GLN A 124 2.33 -0.24 21.69
C GLN A 124 1.94 -1.40 22.62
N GLY A 125 1.61 -1.12 23.89
CA GLY A 125 1.04 -2.12 24.79
C GLY A 125 -0.37 -2.58 24.37
N TYR A 126 -1.07 -1.79 23.55
CA TYR A 126 -2.34 -2.19 22.96
C TYR A 126 -2.14 -2.90 21.62
N SER A 127 -2.75 -4.07 21.48
CA SER A 127 -2.66 -4.89 20.26
C SER A 127 -3.08 -4.14 18.99
N PHE A 128 -4.16 -3.33 19.06
CA PHE A 128 -4.62 -2.57 17.90
C PHE A 128 -3.63 -1.48 17.45
N VAL A 129 -2.84 -0.90 18.37
CA VAL A 129 -1.79 0.08 18.05
C VAL A 129 -0.59 -0.63 17.40
N ALA A 130 -0.17 -1.76 17.98
CA ALA A 130 0.91 -2.59 17.43
C ALA A 130 0.57 -3.10 16.01
N THR A 131 -0.65 -3.60 15.81
CA THR A 131 -1.15 -4.00 14.49
C THR A 131 -1.20 -2.81 13.52
N GLY A 132 -1.64 -1.63 13.96
CA GLY A 132 -1.61 -0.42 13.14
C GLY A 132 -0.19 -0.06 12.66
N ASN A 133 0.81 -0.14 13.55
CA ASN A 133 2.21 0.12 13.19
C ASN A 133 2.76 -0.92 12.20
N LEU A 134 2.40 -2.19 12.39
CA LEU A 134 2.77 -3.28 11.47
C LEU A 134 2.17 -3.04 10.07
N LEU A 135 0.86 -2.77 10.00
CA LEU A 135 0.17 -2.49 8.73
C LEU A 135 0.75 -1.25 8.04
N CYS A 136 1.04 -0.18 8.79
CA CYS A 136 1.68 1.01 8.24
C CYS A 136 3.05 0.71 7.63
N SER A 137 3.86 -0.11 8.31
CA SER A 137 5.19 -0.50 7.81
C SER A 137 5.09 -1.36 6.54
N ARG A 138 4.08 -2.23 6.45
CA ARG A 138 3.84 -3.05 5.25
C ARG A 138 3.30 -2.23 4.09
N VAL A 139 2.39 -1.31 4.35
CA VAL A 139 1.90 -0.36 3.34
C VAL A 139 3.05 0.49 2.80
N GLU A 140 3.93 1.00 3.65
CA GLU A 140 5.12 1.74 3.20
C GLU A 140 5.96 0.91 2.22
N LEU A 141 6.26 -0.36 2.55
CA LEU A 141 6.98 -1.25 1.64
C LEU A 141 6.23 -1.43 0.31
N ILE A 142 4.90 -1.57 0.32
CA ILE A 142 4.08 -1.65 -0.90
C ILE A 142 4.16 -0.37 -1.72
N LEU A 143 4.14 0.80 -1.08
CA LEU A 143 4.27 2.09 -1.75
C LEU A 143 5.64 2.21 -2.45
N TRP A 144 6.69 1.71 -1.83
CA TRP A 144 8.00 1.60 -2.47
C TRP A 144 7.99 0.73 -3.74
N ILE A 145 7.28 -0.41 -3.71
CA ILE A 145 7.07 -1.23 -4.92
C ILE A 145 6.36 -0.42 -5.98
N CYS A 146 5.30 0.32 -5.60
CA CYS A 146 4.54 1.15 -6.53
C CYS A 146 5.43 2.19 -7.21
N LEU A 147 6.26 2.91 -6.46
CA LEU A 147 7.21 3.88 -6.99
C LEU A 147 8.19 3.24 -7.98
N ALA A 148 8.76 2.09 -7.62
CA ALA A 148 9.76 1.41 -8.45
C ALA A 148 9.16 0.79 -9.74
N ARG A 149 7.85 0.55 -9.75
CA ARG A 149 7.08 0.00 -10.88
C ARG A 149 6.33 1.07 -11.69
N SER A 150 6.43 2.34 -11.29
CA SER A 150 5.66 3.46 -11.85
C SER A 150 4.14 3.26 -11.75
N ILE A 151 3.68 2.64 -10.66
CA ILE A 151 2.26 2.45 -10.33
C ILE A 151 1.77 3.70 -9.58
N ARG A 152 0.60 4.20 -9.97
CA ARG A 152 -0.09 5.30 -9.28
C ARG A 152 -0.71 4.74 -8.01
N PHE A 153 -0.58 5.43 -6.89
CA PHE A 153 -1.19 4.98 -5.65
C PHE A 153 -2.00 6.07 -4.97
N VAL A 154 -3.02 5.65 -4.23
CA VAL A 154 -3.83 6.50 -3.35
C VAL A 154 -3.91 5.80 -2.00
N VAL A 155 -3.51 6.51 -0.95
CA VAL A 155 -3.68 6.07 0.43
C VAL A 155 -4.81 6.89 1.04
N GLU A 156 -5.92 6.24 1.34
CA GLU A 156 -7.09 6.84 1.96
C GLU A 156 -6.94 6.81 3.49
N GLN A 157 -7.30 7.93 4.12
CA GLN A 157 -7.41 8.08 5.56
C GLN A 157 -8.45 9.14 5.91
N PRO A 158 -9.12 9.01 7.07
CA PRO A 158 -10.01 10.06 7.56
C PRO A 158 -9.25 11.35 7.86
N GLU A 159 -9.96 12.48 7.74
CA GLU A 159 -9.41 13.80 8.05
C GLU A 159 -8.92 13.86 9.51
N GLY A 160 -7.76 14.48 9.72
CA GLY A 160 -7.11 14.55 11.03
C GLY A 160 -6.49 13.23 11.51
N SER A 161 -6.33 12.24 10.62
CA SER A 161 -5.54 11.04 10.91
C SER A 161 -4.10 11.40 11.27
N SER A 162 -3.54 10.67 12.23
CA SER A 162 -2.13 10.75 12.61
C SER A 162 -1.21 9.92 11.70
N LEU A 163 -1.76 9.14 10.76
CA LEU A 163 -1.00 8.28 9.85
C LEU A 163 0.08 9.05 9.05
N PRO A 164 -0.20 10.25 8.49
CA PRO A 164 0.82 10.97 7.73
C PRO A 164 2.07 11.30 8.57
N ASN A 165 1.91 11.44 9.89
CA ASN A 165 3.01 11.77 10.81
C ASN A 165 3.78 10.53 11.29
N HIS A 166 3.32 9.32 10.95
CA HIS A 166 4.00 8.09 11.33
C HIS A 166 5.41 8.04 10.69
N PRO A 167 6.46 7.56 11.39
CA PRO A 167 7.84 7.65 10.91
C PRO A 167 8.04 6.99 9.53
N ARG A 168 7.36 5.85 9.29
CA ARG A 168 7.38 5.16 8.00
C ARG A 168 6.77 5.97 6.86
N MET A 169 5.70 6.70 7.13
CA MET A 169 5.10 7.59 6.13
C MET A 169 6.00 8.80 5.88
N GLN A 170 6.64 9.33 6.93
CA GLN A 170 7.59 10.42 6.80
C GLN A 170 8.83 10.02 5.97
N GLU A 171 9.31 8.77 6.11
CA GLU A 171 10.42 8.22 5.30
C GLU A 171 10.08 8.29 3.80
N ILE A 172 8.91 7.81 3.39
CA ILE A 172 8.52 7.87 1.97
C ILE A 172 8.28 9.30 1.50
N PHE A 173 7.67 10.17 2.31
CA PHE A 173 7.43 11.57 1.93
C PHE A 173 8.71 12.39 1.82
N ALA A 174 9.73 12.06 2.61
CA ALA A 174 11.03 12.72 2.54
C ALA A 174 11.80 12.35 1.25
N CYS A 175 11.57 11.15 0.71
CA CYS A 175 12.31 10.65 -0.46
C CYS A 175 11.55 10.81 -1.78
N ALA A 176 10.23 10.56 -1.78
CA ALA A 176 9.44 10.45 -2.99
C ALA A 176 8.91 11.81 -3.47
N VAL A 177 9.44 12.30 -4.59
CA VAL A 177 8.90 13.45 -5.32
C VAL A 177 8.07 12.92 -6.48
N VAL A 178 6.78 12.73 -6.25
CA VAL A 178 5.92 12.12 -7.25
C VAL A 178 5.37 13.18 -8.21
N THR A 179 5.99 13.32 -9.38
CA THR A 179 5.49 14.15 -10.48
C THR A 179 4.61 13.32 -11.41
N TRP A 180 3.31 13.23 -11.11
CA TRP A 180 2.36 12.75 -12.10
C TRP A 180 2.06 13.88 -13.08
N PRO A 181 2.20 13.69 -14.42
CA PRO A 181 1.58 14.59 -15.37
C PRO A 181 0.08 14.67 -15.03
N SER A 182 -0.46 15.89 -14.93
CA SER A 182 -1.80 16.23 -14.45
C SER A 182 -2.95 15.74 -15.35
N PHE A 183 -2.95 14.45 -15.70
CA PHE A 183 -3.95 13.83 -16.54
C PHE A 183 -4.46 12.56 -15.87
N ILE A 184 -5.79 12.50 -15.72
CA ILE A 184 -6.59 11.37 -15.21
C ILE A 184 -6.66 11.26 -13.67
N LEU A 185 -7.32 12.24 -13.03
CA LEU A 185 -8.07 12.02 -11.79
C LEU A 185 -9.52 12.54 -11.88
N LYS A 186 -9.85 13.38 -12.86
CA LYS A 186 -11.20 13.92 -13.06
C LYS A 186 -12.22 12.94 -13.64
N GLN A 187 -11.83 11.73 -14.03
CA GLN A 187 -12.71 10.83 -14.79
C GLN A 187 -13.23 9.63 -13.99
N ILE A 188 -12.71 9.39 -12.78
CA ILE A 188 -13.08 8.24 -11.93
C ILE A 188 -14.03 8.65 -10.80
N LEU A 189 -14.04 9.94 -10.40
CA LEU A 189 -14.77 10.44 -9.23
C LEU A 189 -15.95 11.36 -9.55
N THR A 190 -16.36 11.47 -10.81
CA THR A 190 -17.61 12.15 -11.17
C THR A 190 -18.62 11.13 -11.67
N PRO A 191 -19.88 11.17 -11.18
CA PRO A 191 -20.96 10.30 -11.66
C PRO A 191 -21.23 10.50 -13.15
#